data_AF-A0A9D5ENY9-F1
#
_entry.id   AF-A0A9D5ENY9-F1
#
_cell.length_a   1.000
_cell.length_b   1.000
_cell.length_c   1.000
_cell.angle_alpha   90.00
_cell.angle_beta   90.00
_cell.angle_gamma   90.00
#
_symmetry.space_group_name_H-M   'P 1'
#
loop_
_entity.id
_entity.type
_entity.pdbx_description
1 polymer ?
#
loop_
_entity_poly.entity_id
_entity_poly.type
_entity_poly.pdbx_seq_one_letter_code
_entity_poly.pdbx_strand_id
1 'polypeptide(L)'
;MRRTETCMAWVVYRMTLPKQAIGGNVVCEQTEWDALELARPGYHVLLHSGLKTEQEAEKLARGTAGDPPIRGAKKAAMTPPAMVTNPMPAPLS
;
A
#
# COMPACT_ATOMS: atom_id res chain seq x y z
N MET A 1 20.68 16.39 -27.02
CA MET A 1 19.59 15.59 -26.40
C MET A 1 19.18 16.32 -25.13
N ARG A 2 17.90 16.72 -25.01
CA ARG A 2 17.41 17.51 -23.86
C ARG A 2 17.41 16.61 -22.62
N ARG A 3 18.10 17.00 -21.56
CA ARG A 3 17.93 16.44 -20.20
C ARG A 3 17.79 17.59 -19.21
N THR A 4 16.87 18.50 -19.51
CA THR A 4 16.39 19.52 -18.58
C THR A 4 15.17 18.98 -17.87
N GLU A 5 15.34 17.90 -17.12
CA GLU A 5 14.30 17.36 -16.25
C GLU A 5 14.95 16.84 -14.98
N THR A 6 15.68 17.73 -14.29
CA THR A 6 15.80 17.72 -12.82
C THR A 6 14.42 17.98 -12.20
N CYS A 7 13.40 17.24 -12.63
CA CYS A 7 12.20 17.09 -11.86
C CYS A 7 12.67 16.27 -10.67
N MET A 8 12.83 16.92 -9.52
CA MET A 8 13.21 16.29 -8.25
C MET A 8 12.12 15.31 -7.88
N ALA A 9 12.16 14.15 -8.53
CA ALA A 9 11.21 13.09 -8.36
C ALA A 9 11.58 12.38 -7.06
N TRP A 10 10.61 12.20 -6.19
CA TRP A 10 10.78 11.53 -4.91
C TRP A 10 10.31 10.09 -5.02
N VAL A 11 10.96 9.24 -4.23
CA VAL A 11 10.76 7.81 -4.18
C VAL A 11 10.50 7.40 -2.74
N VAL A 12 9.51 6.54 -2.56
CA VAL A 12 9.22 5.88 -1.30
C VAL A 12 9.51 4.41 -1.47
N TYR A 13 10.40 3.90 -0.63
CA TYR A 13 10.71 2.48 -0.60
C TYR A 13 10.64 1.96 0.82
N ARG A 14 10.51 0.66 0.94
CA ARG A 14 10.50 -0.04 2.21
C ARG A 14 11.78 -0.83 2.35
N MET A 15 12.51 -0.57 3.44
CA MET A 15 13.65 -1.41 3.78
C MET A 15 13.18 -2.80 4.17
N THR A 16 13.79 -3.84 3.62
CA THR A 16 13.58 -5.19 4.14
C THR A 16 14.62 -5.43 5.24
N LEU A 17 14.16 -5.60 6.47
CA LEU A 17 15.04 -6.04 7.56
C LEU A 17 15.03 -7.57 7.61
N PRO A 18 16.21 -8.20 7.75
CA PRO A 18 16.27 -9.63 8.00
C PRO A 18 15.61 -9.93 9.36
N LYS A 19 14.79 -10.97 9.41
CA LYS A 19 14.06 -11.49 10.59
C LYS A 19 12.74 -10.78 10.91
N GLN A 20 11.78 -10.87 9.99
CA GLN A 20 10.34 -10.62 10.22
C GLN A 20 9.94 -9.22 10.70
N ALA A 21 10.87 -8.28 10.77
CA ALA A 21 10.58 -6.89 11.05
C ALA A 21 10.10 -6.23 9.74
N ILE A 22 8.88 -5.70 9.78
CA ILE A 22 8.42 -4.74 8.79
C ILE A 22 9.38 -3.55 8.89
N GLY A 23 10.30 -3.43 7.93
CA GLY A 23 11.19 -2.29 7.91
C GLY A 23 10.43 -1.00 7.63
N GLY A 24 10.97 0.09 8.17
CA GLY A 24 10.41 1.41 7.98
C GLY A 24 10.36 1.80 6.51
N ASN A 25 9.37 2.62 6.18
CA ASN A 25 9.27 3.27 4.89
C ASN A 25 10.23 4.46 4.89
N VAL A 26 11.04 4.55 3.86
CA VAL A 26 12.05 5.59 3.67
C VAL A 26 11.70 6.39 2.43
N VAL A 27 11.85 7.71 2.52
CA VAL A 27 11.73 8.63 1.40
C VAL A 27 13.14 9.01 0.97
N CYS A 28 13.40 8.97 -0.34
CA CYS A 28 14.65 9.43 -0.93
C CYS A 28 14.38 10.04 -2.31
N GLU A 29 15.34 10.75 -2.87
CA GLU A 29 15.23 11.24 -4.25
C GLU A 29 15.35 10.09 -5.27
N GLN A 30 14.80 10.28 -6.46
CA GLN A 30 14.88 9.31 -7.56
C GLN A 30 16.32 9.00 -7.96
N THR A 31 17.21 9.98 -7.84
CA THR A 31 18.65 9.84 -8.09
C THR A 31 19.33 8.99 -7.02
N GLU A 32 18.96 9.16 -5.76
CA GLU A 32 19.45 8.33 -4.65
C GLU A 32 18.93 6.89 -4.78
N TRP A 33 17.66 6.73 -5.15
CA TRP A 33 17.08 5.42 -5.43
C TRP A 33 17.80 4.69 -6.56
N ASP A 34 18.12 5.38 -7.66
CA ASP A 34 18.88 4.79 -8.78
C ASP A 34 20.26 4.30 -8.31
N ALA A 35 20.96 5.09 -7.51
CA ALA A 35 22.23 4.69 -6.91
C ALA A 35 22.08 3.48 -5.96
N LEU A 36 20.99 3.41 -5.18
CA LEU A 36 20.69 2.29 -4.29
C LEU A 36 20.36 1.00 -5.06
N GLU A 37 19.52 1.08 -6.09
CA GLU A 37 19.20 -0.05 -6.98
C GLU A 37 20.42 -0.51 -7.76
N LEU A 38 21.26 0.42 -8.23
CA LEU A 38 22.50 0.09 -8.91
C LEU A 38 23.49 -0.61 -7.98
N ALA A 39 23.57 -0.16 -6.73
CA ALA A 39 24.45 -0.77 -5.73
C ALA A 39 23.94 -2.13 -5.25
N ARG A 40 22.63 -2.27 -5.02
CA ARG A 40 21.98 -3.47 -4.46
C ARG A 40 20.56 -3.65 -4.99
N PRO A 41 20.42 -4.19 -6.22
CA PRO A 41 19.11 -4.37 -6.83
C PRO A 41 18.28 -5.38 -6.05
N GLY A 42 17.03 -5.04 -5.75
CA GLY A 42 16.07 -5.94 -5.08
C GLY A 42 16.28 -6.14 -3.58
N TYR A 43 17.20 -5.41 -2.96
CA TYR A 43 17.35 -5.40 -1.49
C TYR A 43 16.27 -4.55 -0.81
N HIS A 44 15.84 -3.48 -1.48
CA HIS A 44 14.76 -2.60 -1.02
C HIS A 44 13.51 -2.81 -1.86
N VAL A 45 12.33 -2.71 -1.23
CA VAL A 45 11.06 -2.83 -1.94
C VAL A 45 10.59 -1.44 -2.34
N LEU A 46 10.65 -1.12 -3.63
CA LEU A 46 10.07 0.10 -4.16
C LEU A 46 8.55 0.09 -3.93
N LEU A 47 8.03 1.09 -3.24
CA LEU A 47 6.58 1.26 -3.07
C LEU A 47 6.05 2.26 -4.10
N HIS A 48 6.68 3.43 -4.17
CA HIS A 48 6.26 4.51 -5.06
C HIS A 48 7.46 5.27 -5.62
N SER A 49 7.38 5.72 -6.87
CA SER A 49 8.40 6.53 -7.55
C SER A 49 7.75 7.63 -8.38
N GLY A 50 8.53 8.62 -8.81
CA GLY A 50 8.04 9.70 -9.66
C GLY A 50 7.18 10.74 -8.94
N LEU A 51 7.31 10.87 -7.62
CA LEU A 51 6.54 11.83 -6.84
C LEU A 51 7.08 13.25 -7.02
N LYS A 52 6.21 14.25 -7.17
CA LYS A 52 6.64 15.61 -7.50
C LYS A 52 7.16 16.40 -6.30
N THR A 53 6.77 16.01 -5.09
CA THR A 53 7.09 16.72 -3.85
C THR A 53 7.47 15.76 -2.73
N GLU A 54 8.40 16.19 -1.87
CA GLU A 54 8.80 15.45 -0.68
C GLU A 54 7.61 15.22 0.26
N GLN A 55 6.75 16.22 0.43
CA GLN A 55 5.59 16.14 1.33
C GLN A 55 4.61 15.04 0.92
N GLU A 56 4.37 14.87 -0.38
CA GLU A 56 3.56 13.75 -0.88
C GLU A 56 4.24 12.41 -0.60
N ALA A 57 5.54 12.31 -0.82
CA ALA A 57 6.32 11.12 -0.53
C ALA A 57 6.34 10.77 0.97
N GLU A 58 6.49 11.76 1.83
CA GLU A 58 6.48 11.61 3.29
C GLU A 58 5.10 11.20 3.79
N LYS A 59 4.03 11.80 3.25
CA LYS A 59 2.65 11.40 3.54
C LYS A 59 2.40 9.94 3.17
N LEU A 60 2.91 9.50 2.03
CA LEU A 60 2.79 8.12 1.55
C LEU A 60 3.62 7.16 2.42
N ALA A 61 4.86 7.54 2.73
CA ALA A 61 5.73 6.79 3.62
C ALA A 61 5.08 6.57 4.99
N ARG A 62 4.55 7.63 5.62
CA ARG A 62 3.86 7.54 6.92
C ARG A 62 2.52 6.82 6.85
N GLY A 63 1.71 7.07 5.81
CA GLY A 63 0.41 6.45 5.64
C GLY A 63 0.48 4.94 5.40
N THR A 64 1.53 4.48 4.73
CA THR A 64 1.75 3.05 4.46
C THR A 64 2.61 2.36 5.54
N ALA A 65 3.32 3.12 6.39
CA ALA A 65 4.19 2.57 7.46
C ALA A 65 3.43 1.82 8.57
N GLY A 66 2.11 1.74 8.48
CA GLY A 66 1.26 1.07 9.45
C GLY A 66 0.19 0.16 8.85
N ASP A 67 0.21 -0.17 7.55
CA ASP A 67 -0.71 -1.19 7.05
C ASP A 67 -0.18 -2.57 7.47
N PRO A 68 -0.78 -3.23 8.48
CA PRO A 68 -0.48 -4.62 8.70
C PRO A 68 -0.85 -5.35 7.41
N PRO A 69 -0.07 -6.34 6.92
CA PRO A 69 -0.58 -7.20 5.88
C PRO A 69 -1.93 -7.70 6.39
N ILE A 70 -3.00 -7.50 5.61
CA ILE A 70 -4.34 -8.00 5.93
C ILE A 70 -4.23 -9.53 6.06
N ARG A 71 -3.79 -10.00 7.23
CA ARG A 71 -3.79 -11.39 7.65
C ARG A 71 -5.20 -11.67 8.12
N GLY A 72 -6.08 -11.80 7.15
CA GLY A 72 -7.46 -12.23 7.40
C GLY A 72 -8.52 -11.32 6.83
N ALA A 73 -8.51 -11.08 5.52
CA ALA A 73 -9.78 -11.04 4.80
C ALA A 73 -10.31 -12.48 4.71
N LYS A 74 -10.61 -13.08 5.87
CA LYS A 74 -11.55 -14.20 5.92
C LYS A 74 -12.87 -13.56 5.53
N LYS A 75 -13.51 -14.06 4.48
CA LYS A 75 -14.89 -13.74 4.16
C LYS A 75 -15.73 -13.92 5.44
N ALA A 76 -16.20 -12.83 6.00
CA ALA A 76 -17.35 -12.82 6.88
C ALA A 76 -18.14 -11.57 6.53
N ALA A 77 -18.62 -11.56 5.28
CA ALA A 77 -19.74 -10.74 4.91
C ALA A 77 -20.92 -11.22 5.78
N MET A 78 -21.20 -10.40 6.79
CA MET A 78 -22.51 -9.81 6.95
C MET A 78 -23.62 -10.81 7.27
N THR A 79 -23.95 -10.87 8.56
CA THR A 79 -25.28 -11.20 9.05
C THR A 79 -26.34 -10.60 8.12
N PRO A 80 -27.26 -11.39 7.54
CA PRO A 80 -28.38 -10.82 6.80
C PRO A 80 -29.33 -10.10 7.79
N PRO A 81 -29.76 -8.85 7.51
CA PRO A 81 -30.85 -8.25 8.27
C PRO A 81 -32.20 -8.83 7.83
N ALA A 82 -32.94 -9.31 8.83
CA ALA A 82 -34.40 -9.37 8.97
C ALA A 82 -35.29 -10.07 7.91
N MET A 83 -36.02 -11.08 8.43
CA MET A 83 -37.46 -11.31 8.26
C MET A 83 -38.05 -11.39 6.84
N VAL A 84 -38.37 -12.62 6.42
CA VAL A 84 -39.68 -12.91 5.82
C VAL A 84 -40.27 -14.14 6.52
N THR A 85 -41.17 -13.91 7.47
CA THR A 85 -42.14 -14.92 7.88
C THR A 85 -43.42 -14.55 7.16
N ASN A 86 -43.81 -15.38 6.19
CA ASN A 86 -45.18 -15.39 5.73
C ASN A 86 -45.50 -16.78 5.16
N PRO A 87 -46.11 -17.68 5.95
CA PRO A 87 -46.78 -18.84 5.41
C PRO A 87 -48.30 -18.62 5.33
N MET A 88 -48.75 -18.46 4.09
CA MET A 88 -49.94 -19.05 3.44
C MET A 88 -51.36 -18.83 4.02
N PRO A 89 -52.36 -18.42 3.19
CA PRO A 89 -53.77 -18.49 3.57
C PRO A 89 -54.29 -19.94 3.46
N ALA A 90 -55.12 -20.35 4.43
CA ALA A 90 -55.83 -21.63 4.43
C ALA A 90 -56.99 -21.63 3.40
N PRO A 91 -57.30 -22.77 2.75
CA PRO A 91 -58.44 -22.87 1.85
C PRO A 91 -59.77 -23.00 2.60
N LEU A 92 -60.81 -22.42 1.99
CA LEU A 92 -62.22 -22.57 2.34
C LEU A 92 -62.63 -24.05 2.29
N SER A 93 -63.38 -24.49 3.32
CA SER A 93 -64.33 -25.60 3.22
C SER A 93 -65.44 -25.46 4.24
#